data_AF-A0A7G8EXZ5-F1
#
_entry.id   AF-A0A7G8EXZ5-F1
#
_cell.length_a   1.000
_cell.length_b   1.000
_cell.length_c   1.000
_cell.angle_alpha   90.00
_cell.angle_beta   90.00
_cell.angle_gamma   90.00
#
_symmetry.space_group_name_H-M   'P 1'
#
loop_
_entity.id
_entity.type
_entity.pdbx_description
1 polymer ?
#
loop_
_entity_poly.entity_id
_entity_poly.type
_entity_poly.pdbx_seq_one_letter_code
_entity_poly.pdbx_strand_id
1 'polypeptide(L)'
;MVHDWAALEQDLRRFLAPRDIVCRREELLVYDCDGLTMDRNSPPLAVLPKSTEQVAAVLKACHARGIPFVARGSGTGLSGGALVEEEALLVITSRMRRILCPWIFPIRRSRWSPV
;
A
#
# COMPACT_ATOMS: atom_id res chain seq x y z
N MET A 1 -4.69 21.04 -1.51
CA MET A 1 -5.67 20.68 -2.56
C MET A 1 -6.62 19.69 -1.94
N VAL A 2 -7.93 19.89 -2.07
CA VAL A 2 -8.90 18.95 -1.48
C VAL A 2 -9.18 17.86 -2.51
N HIS A 3 -8.81 16.62 -2.21
CA HIS A 3 -9.13 15.48 -3.05
C HIS A 3 -10.53 14.92 -2.72
N ASP A 4 -11.28 14.49 -3.73
CA ASP A 4 -12.57 13.82 -3.54
C ASP A 4 -12.35 12.34 -3.17
N TRP A 5 -12.16 12.11 -1.86
CA TRP A 5 -11.91 10.78 -1.30
C TRP A 5 -13.09 9.83 -1.44
N ALA A 6 -14.32 10.36 -1.41
CA ALA A 6 -15.54 9.55 -1.55
C ALA A 6 -15.68 9.01 -2.99
N ALA A 7 -15.42 9.84 -3.99
CA ALA A 7 -15.42 9.42 -5.38
C ALA A 7 -14.29 8.43 -5.68
N LEU A 8 -13.10 8.64 -5.09
CA LEU A 8 -12.01 7.67 -5.18
C LEU A 8 -12.45 6.34 -4.56
N GLU A 9 -12.93 6.32 -3.32
CA GLU A 9 -13.43 5.12 -2.64
C GLU A 9 -14.43 4.34 -3.52
N GLN A 10 -15.38 5.05 -4.13
CA GLN A 10 -16.37 4.45 -5.01
C GLN A 10 -15.75 3.77 -6.24
N ASP A 11 -14.74 4.37 -6.86
CA ASP A 11 -14.00 3.75 -7.96
C ASP A 11 -13.23 2.52 -7.48
N LEU A 12 -12.57 2.61 -6.32
CA LEU A 12 -11.78 1.52 -5.75
C LEU A 12 -12.63 0.28 -5.44
N ARG A 13 -13.89 0.46 -5.03
CA ARG A 13 -14.84 -0.64 -4.78
C ARG A 13 -15.14 -1.49 -6.01
N ARG A 14 -14.79 -1.05 -7.24
CA ARG A 14 -14.95 -1.85 -8.47
C ARG A 14 -13.92 -2.98 -8.57
N PHE A 15 -12.79 -2.88 -7.85
CA PHE A 15 -11.68 -3.83 -7.95
C PHE A 15 -11.14 -4.32 -6.59
N LEU A 16 -11.53 -3.67 -5.49
CA LEU A 16 -11.24 -4.08 -4.12
C LEU A 16 -12.52 -4.48 -3.39
N ALA A 17 -12.43 -5.48 -2.51
CA ALA A 17 -13.52 -5.77 -1.59
C ALA A 17 -13.63 -4.65 -0.53
N PRO A 18 -14.82 -4.42 0.06
CA PRO A 18 -14.99 -3.38 1.08
C PRO A 18 -14.01 -3.49 2.26
N ARG A 19 -13.66 -4.72 2.68
CA ARG A 19 -12.67 -5.03 3.73
C ARG A 19 -11.21 -4.78 3.36
N ASP A 20 -10.94 -4.46 2.09
CA ASP A 20 -9.62 -4.12 1.57
C ASP A 20 -9.49 -2.59 1.42
N ILE A 21 -10.50 -1.81 1.83
CA ILE A 21 -10.52 -0.35 1.82
C ILE A 21 -10.77 0.12 3.26
N VAL A 22 -9.89 0.98 3.76
CA VAL A 22 -9.95 1.53 5.12
C VAL A 22 -10.22 3.03 4.99
N CYS A 23 -11.41 3.46 5.38
CA CYS A 23 -11.84 4.86 5.34
C CYS A 23 -12.33 5.38 6.70
N ARG A 24 -12.52 4.50 7.69
CA ARG A 24 -12.92 4.90 9.04
C ARG A 24 -11.74 5.47 9.80
N ARG A 25 -11.95 6.62 10.43
CA ARG A 25 -10.90 7.36 11.13
C ARG A 25 -10.22 6.51 12.20
N GLU A 26 -10.99 5.75 12.97
CA GLU A 26 -10.48 4.87 14.03
C GLU A 26 -9.56 3.77 13.49
N GLU A 27 -9.85 3.23 12.30
CA GLU A 27 -9.03 2.21 11.65
C GLU A 27 -7.77 2.82 11.01
N LEU A 28 -7.87 4.06 10.52
CA LEU A 28 -6.76 4.80 9.93
C LEU A 28 -5.71 5.24 10.95
N LEU A 29 -6.06 5.34 12.24
CA LEU A 29 -5.12 5.63 13.32
C LEU A 29 -4.01 4.58 13.45
N VAL A 30 -4.25 3.34 13.01
CA VAL A 30 -3.22 2.27 13.02
C VAL A 30 -2.07 2.57 12.05
N TYR A 31 -2.27 3.51 11.13
CA TYR A 31 -1.31 3.90 10.10
C TYR A 31 -0.81 5.33 10.27
N ASP A 32 -1.05 5.97 11.42
CA ASP A 32 -0.65 7.36 11.68
C ASP A 32 0.87 7.55 11.73
N CYS A 33 1.62 6.55 12.17
CA CYS A 33 3.08 6.57 12.21
C CYS A 33 3.70 5.33 11.54
N ASP A 34 4.97 5.45 11.18
CA ASP A 34 5.83 4.30 10.92
C ASP A 34 6.71 4.02 12.16
N GLY A 35 7.94 3.53 12.00
CA GLY A 35 8.86 3.34 13.12
C GLY A 35 9.40 4.65 13.70
N LEU A 36 9.29 5.77 12.99
CA LEU A 36 9.61 7.10 13.48
C LEU A 36 8.40 7.69 14.21
N THR A 37 8.17 7.21 15.44
CA THR A 37 6.94 7.49 16.22
C THR A 37 6.72 8.94 16.64
N MET A 38 7.70 9.81 16.41
CA MET A 38 7.61 11.25 16.64
C MET A 38 6.71 11.93 15.60
N ASP A 39 6.73 11.42 14.35
CA ASP A 39 5.96 11.97 13.25
C ASP A 39 4.67 11.16 13.08
N ARG A 40 3.54 11.86 13.10
CA ARG A 40 2.21 11.27 13.04
C ARG A 40 1.35 12.03 12.06
N ASN A 41 0.89 11.34 11.03
CA ASN A 41 -0.16 11.84 10.17
C ASN A 41 -1.06 10.69 9.71
N SER A 42 -2.34 10.79 10.03
CA SER A 42 -3.31 9.77 9.66
C SER A 42 -3.72 9.96 8.19
N PRO A 43 -3.61 8.91 7.35
CA PRO A 43 -3.98 9.03 5.95
C PRO A 43 -5.49 9.24 5.78
N PRO A 44 -5.94 9.91 4.71
CA PRO A 44 -7.36 10.13 4.43
C PRO A 44 -8.07 8.86 3.95
N LEU A 45 -7.35 7.94 3.30
CA LEU A 45 -7.85 6.68 2.79
C LEU A 45 -6.67 5.69 2.69
N ALA A 46 -6.91 4.41 3.00
CA ALA A 46 -5.92 3.36 2.83
C ALA A 46 -6.50 2.12 2.15
N VAL A 47 -5.66 1.36 1.44
CA VAL A 47 -6.06 0.16 0.71
C VAL A 47 -5.11 -1.00 0.97
N LEU A 48 -5.65 -2.22 0.95
CA LEU A 48 -4.92 -3.47 1.20
C LEU A 48 -5.05 -4.44 0.01
N PRO A 49 -4.43 -4.13 -1.15
CA PRO A 49 -4.47 -5.01 -2.32
C PRO A 49 -3.83 -6.38 -2.03
N LYS A 50 -4.25 -7.37 -2.79
CA LYS A 50 -3.82 -8.77 -2.68
C LYS A 50 -3.12 -9.29 -3.93
N SER A 51 -3.13 -8.52 -5.01
CA SER A 51 -2.49 -8.87 -6.27
C SER A 51 -1.90 -7.64 -6.97
N THR A 52 -0.98 -7.88 -7.90
CA THR A 52 -0.35 -6.84 -8.72
C THR A 52 -1.38 -6.12 -9.60
N GLU A 53 -2.39 -6.83 -10.08
CA GLU A 53 -3.48 -6.28 -10.89
C GLU A 53 -4.31 -5.27 -10.09
N GLN A 54 -4.59 -5.57 -8.81
CA GLN A 54 -5.28 -4.65 -7.92
C GLN A 54 -4.45 -3.40 -7.65
N VAL A 55 -3.15 -3.54 -7.39
CA VAL A 55 -2.24 -2.39 -7.25
C VAL A 55 -2.28 -1.52 -8.50
N ALA A 56 -2.13 -2.12 -9.69
CA ALA A 56 -2.16 -1.39 -10.95
C ALA A 56 -3.50 -0.65 -11.17
N ALA A 57 -4.63 -1.25 -10.81
CA ALA A 57 -5.95 -0.62 -10.90
C ALA A 57 -6.07 0.58 -9.94
N VAL A 58 -5.63 0.44 -8.68
CA VAL A 58 -5.58 1.53 -7.70
C VAL A 58 -4.77 2.70 -8.24
N LEU A 59 -3.53 2.45 -8.69
CA LEU A 59 -2.63 3.51 -9.13
C LEU A 59 -3.13 4.22 -10.40
N LYS A 60 -3.80 3.49 -11.30
CA LYS A 60 -4.48 4.10 -12.46
C LYS A 60 -5.61 5.04 -12.04
N ALA A 61 -6.41 4.66 -11.03
CA ALA A 61 -7.48 5.51 -10.50
C ALA A 61 -6.91 6.77 -9.82
N CYS A 62 -5.84 6.63 -9.04
CA CYS A 62 -5.10 7.75 -8.45
C CYS A 62 -4.56 8.70 -9.52
N HIS A 63 -3.89 8.15 -10.54
CA HIS A 63 -3.33 8.92 -11.65
C HIS A 63 -4.41 9.71 -12.42
N ALA A 64 -5.54 9.07 -12.75
CA ALA A 64 -6.65 9.72 -13.45
C ALA A 64 -7.25 10.91 -12.67
N ARG A 65 -7.12 10.91 -11.35
CA ARG A 65 -7.65 11.95 -10.44
C ARG A 65 -6.57 12.91 -9.92
N GLY A 66 -5.30 12.71 -10.29
CA GLY A 66 -4.18 13.50 -9.77
C GLY A 66 -3.96 13.35 -8.26
N ILE A 67 -4.34 12.20 -7.69
CA ILE A 67 -4.20 11.91 -6.26
C ILE A 67 -2.84 11.23 -6.03
N PRO A 68 -1.95 11.78 -5.19
CA PRO A 68 -0.68 11.13 -4.86
C PRO A 68 -0.92 9.87 -4.02
N PHE A 69 0.08 8.99 -3.96
CA PHE A 69 0.01 7.78 -3.14
C PHE A 69 1.34 7.50 -2.46
N VAL A 70 1.28 6.83 -1.31
CA VAL A 70 2.44 6.32 -0.56
C VAL A 70 2.31 4.81 -0.45
N ALA A 71 3.37 4.09 -0.80
CA ALA A 71 3.42 2.64 -0.63
C ALA A 71 3.94 2.28 0.77
N ARG A 72 3.27 1.36 1.47
CA ARG A 72 3.65 0.91 2.81
C ARG A 72 3.69 -0.62 2.89
N GLY A 73 4.82 -1.13 3.39
CA GLY A 73 4.97 -2.53 3.80
C GLY A 73 4.49 -2.74 5.24
N SER A 74 5.41 -3.13 6.13
CA SER A 74 5.16 -3.25 7.57
C SER A 74 5.05 -1.89 8.29
N GLY A 75 5.63 -0.83 7.72
CA GLY A 75 5.71 0.49 8.37
C GLY A 75 6.72 0.54 9.51
N THR A 76 7.80 -0.22 9.44
CA THR A 76 8.87 -0.25 10.46
C THR A 76 10.07 0.63 10.10
N GLY A 77 9.95 1.49 9.07
CA GLY A 77 11.01 2.43 8.69
C GLY A 77 11.24 3.47 9.80
N LEU A 78 12.48 3.89 10.00
CA LEU A 78 12.85 4.88 11.03
C LEU A 78 13.10 6.28 10.45
N SER A 79 12.71 6.49 9.20
CA SER A 79 13.01 7.71 8.43
C SER A 79 11.75 8.41 7.91
N GLY A 80 10.54 7.97 8.30
CA GLY A 80 9.28 8.53 7.82
C GLY A 80 8.89 8.13 6.39
N GLY A 81 9.64 7.25 5.72
CA GLY A 81 9.41 6.93 4.31
C GLY A 81 8.11 6.19 4.00
N ALA A 82 7.41 5.71 5.03
CA ALA A 82 6.09 5.09 4.91
C ALA A 82 4.97 5.92 5.57
N LEU A 83 5.28 7.16 5.95
CA LEU A 83 4.34 8.15 6.46
C LEU A 83 3.67 8.87 5.29
N VAL A 84 2.42 9.27 5.49
CA VAL A 84 1.67 10.10 4.54
C VAL A 84 1.82 11.55 5.00
N GLU A 85 2.87 12.26 4.57
CA GLU A 85 3.10 13.67 4.98
C GLU A 85 2.10 14.65 4.34
N GLU A 86 1.69 14.36 3.11
CA GLU A 86 0.70 15.13 2.35
C GLU A 86 -0.58 14.32 2.12
N GLU A 87 -1.67 14.96 1.67
CA GLU A 87 -2.94 14.28 1.36
C GLU A 87 -2.80 13.23 0.24
N ALA A 88 -2.41 12.00 0.59
CA ALA A 88 -2.14 10.91 -0.34
C ALA A 88 -2.86 9.61 0.06
N LEU A 89 -3.15 8.77 -0.94
CA LEU A 89 -3.67 7.42 -0.69
C LEU A 89 -2.56 6.53 -0.12
N LEU A 90 -2.83 5.83 0.99
CA LEU A 90 -1.92 4.83 1.53
C LEU A 90 -2.16 3.45 0.89
N VAL A 91 -1.15 2.87 0.23
CA VAL A 91 -1.23 1.55 -0.41
C VAL A 91 -0.44 0.53 0.40
N ILE A 92 -1.14 -0.35 1.11
CA ILE A 92 -0.56 -1.29 2.07
C ILE A 92 -0.41 -2.68 1.43
N THR A 93 0.83 -3.11 1.21
CA THR A 93 1.13 -4.38 0.52
C THR A 93 1.24 -5.59 1.44
N SER A 94 0.94 -5.44 2.74
CA SER A 94 1.09 -6.49 3.75
C SER A 94 0.28 -7.77 3.49
N ARG A 95 -0.78 -7.71 2.67
CA ARG A 95 -1.57 -8.89 2.25
C ARG A 95 -0.93 -9.66 1.08
N MET A 96 0.04 -9.09 0.36
CA MET A 96 0.74 -9.71 -0.78
C MET A 96 1.94 -10.57 -0.34
N ARG A 97 1.69 -11.57 0.52
CA ARG A 97 2.73 -12.35 1.22
C ARG A 97 3.11 -13.70 0.59
N ARG A 98 2.60 -14.00 -0.61
CA ARG A 98 2.79 -15.30 -1.26
C ARG A 98 4.16 -15.38 -1.93
N ILE A 99 4.97 -16.38 -1.57
CA ILE A 99 6.18 -16.74 -2.31
C ILE A 99 5.76 -17.36 -3.64
N LEU A 100 6.03 -16.68 -4.76
CA LEU A 100 5.62 -17.12 -6.10
C LEU A 100 6.57 -18.16 -6.70
N CYS A 101 7.85 -18.09 -6.36
CA CYS A 101 8.85 -19.07 -6.75
C CYS A 101 9.45 -19.71 -5.49
N PRO A 102 9.09 -20.96 -5.16
CA PRO A 102 9.63 -21.66 -3.99
C PRO A 102 11.12 -21.99 -4.15
N TRP A 103 11.61 -22.00 -5.39
CA TRP A 103 13.02 -22.12 -5.74
C TRP A 103 13.69 -20.74 -5.77
N ILE A 104 13.64 -20.01 -4.66
CA ILE A 104 14.43 -18.79 -4.53
C ILE A 104 15.88 -19.21 -4.34
N PHE A 105 16.58 -19.39 -5.45
CA PHE A 105 17.98 -19.76 -5.44
C PHE A 105 18.79 -18.58 -4.90
N PRO A 106 19.53 -18.73 -3.78
CA PRO A 106 20.43 -17.69 -3.31
C PRO A 106 21.50 -17.51 -4.38
N ILE A 107 21.46 -16.38 -5.09
CA ILE A 107 22.30 -16.18 -6.27
C ILE A 107 23.77 -16.18 -5.82
N ARG A 108 24.54 -17.13 -6.38
CA ARG A 108 26.00 -17.34 -6.25
C ARG A 108 26.52 -18.26 -5.12
N ARG A 109 26.23 -19.56 -5.22
CA ARG A 109 27.27 -20.60 -5.09
C ARG A 109 27.30 -21.40 -6.38
N SER A 110 28.35 -21.20 -7.16
CA SER A 110 28.59 -21.83 -8.46
C SER A 110 28.44 -23.35 -8.42
N ARG A 111 27.92 -23.89 -9.53
CA ARG A 111 27.44 -25.25 -9.78
C ARG A 111 26.03 -25.47 -9.29
N TRP A 112 25.21 -25.98 -10.20
CA TRP A 112 24.30 -27.11 -10.07
C TRP A 112 23.31 -26.97 -11.23
N SER A 113 23.62 -27.63 -12.35
CA SER A 113 22.63 -27.93 -13.38
C SER A 113 21.77 -29.09 -12.87
N PRO A 114 20.43 -29.01 -12.94
CA PRO A 114 19.64 -30.24 -12.95
C PRO A 114 19.94 -30.95 -14.27
N VAL A 115 20.15 -32.26 -14.16
CA VAL A 115 20.15 -33.22 -15.28
C VAL A 115 19.01 -32.97 -16.26
#